data_AF-A0A7L5ALL4-F1
#
_entry.id   AF-A0A7L5ALL4-F1
#
_cell.length_a   1.000
_cell.length_b   1.000
_cell.length_c   1.000
_cell.angle_alpha   90.00
_cell.angle_beta   90.00
_cell.angle_gamma   90.00
#
_symmetry.space_group_name_H-M   'P 1'
#
loop_
_entity.id
_entity.type
_entity.pdbx_description
1 polymer ?
#
loop_
_entity_poly.entity_id
_entity_poly.type
_entity_poly.pdbx_seq_one_letter_code
_entity_poly.pdbx_strand_id
1 'polypeptide(L)'
;MNLGEFGTDPRLRLLEHTDGIASPSGPFNAGLDAATGRFTALMGSDDELAPGAVDSWVRVQKRDDASMVIPRLAHASGQGVATPPVRPFRTRRLDPVRDRLAYRSAPLGLVSRSRLGDIRLATGSGTGEDNAFSLRVWFSGEPISFDAAGPAYLIHDDAADRVTFSARSISRELHFVQALLGADSVAQLARRGRAAVVVKLIRIHLFGAVYNRRGATGWDVKDLSDLDTIARRIIALAPDAVRVLSRADRDLLDEILLGAAASVETLNKLAQARRRFARPAGVLPRSLRHALVREAPLRILAASWLVRRVSSFRPPASSPTSSPTAR
;
A
#
# COMPACT_ATOMS: atom_id res chain seq x y z
N MET A 1 23.41 -8.87 -4.06
CA MET A 1 23.63 -10.32 -4.16
C MET A 1 23.58 -10.70 -5.63
N ASN A 2 24.53 -11.50 -6.14
CA ASN A 2 24.54 -11.95 -7.54
C ASN A 2 23.85 -13.32 -7.63
N LEU A 3 22.73 -13.42 -8.35
CA LEU A 3 21.99 -14.68 -8.53
C LEU A 3 22.83 -15.79 -9.17
N GLY A 4 23.90 -15.44 -9.90
CA GLY A 4 24.80 -16.40 -10.55
C GLY A 4 25.46 -17.40 -9.59
N GLU A 5 25.69 -17.00 -8.33
CA GLU A 5 26.26 -17.88 -7.30
C GLU A 5 25.32 -19.04 -6.92
N PHE A 6 24.01 -18.89 -7.18
CA PHE A 6 22.99 -19.89 -6.87
C PHE A 6 22.45 -20.59 -8.13
N GLY A 7 23.05 -20.38 -9.30
CA GLY A 7 22.54 -20.88 -10.58
C GLY A 7 22.43 -22.40 -10.69
N THR A 8 23.14 -23.14 -9.84
CA THR A 8 23.09 -24.61 -9.75
C THR A 8 22.22 -25.14 -8.61
N ASP A 9 21.68 -24.27 -7.75
CA ASP A 9 20.79 -24.70 -6.66
C ASP A 9 19.47 -25.21 -7.26
N PRO A 10 19.10 -26.49 -7.08
CA PRO A 10 17.88 -27.05 -7.66
C PRO A 10 16.58 -26.40 -7.13
N ARG A 11 16.67 -25.62 -6.05
CA ARG A 11 15.55 -24.84 -5.50
C ARG A 11 15.35 -23.52 -6.24
N LEU A 12 16.36 -23.04 -6.98
CA LEU A 12 16.27 -21.84 -7.81
C LEU A 12 15.76 -22.21 -9.20
N ARG A 13 14.78 -21.43 -9.68
CA ARG A 13 14.27 -21.52 -11.05
C ARG A 13 14.24 -20.12 -11.64
N LEU A 14 14.89 -19.94 -12.78
CA LEU A 14 14.81 -18.72 -13.57
C LEU A 14 13.75 -18.90 -14.65
N LEU A 15 12.78 -17.99 -14.69
CA LEU A 15 11.70 -17.99 -15.66
C LEU A 15 11.74 -16.66 -16.41
N GLU A 16 11.93 -16.73 -17.72
CA GLU A 16 11.78 -15.56 -18.59
C GLU A 16 10.28 -15.30 -18.82
N HIS A 17 9.88 -14.04 -18.75
CA HIS A 17 8.51 -13.61 -19.01
C HIS A 17 8.53 -12.42 -19.95
N THR A 18 7.74 -12.48 -21.03
CA THR A 18 7.61 -11.41 -22.01
C THR A 18 6.15 -11.21 -22.38
N ASP A 19 5.61 -10.05 -22.02
CA ASP A 19 4.24 -9.64 -22.36
C ASP A 19 4.18 -8.22 -22.97
N GLY A 20 5.33 -7.59 -23.20
CA GLY A 20 5.45 -6.23 -23.73
C GLY A 20 5.01 -5.14 -22.74
N ILE A 21 4.73 -5.47 -21.48
CA ILE A 21 4.27 -4.53 -20.46
C ILE A 21 5.39 -4.30 -19.44
N ALA A 22 5.80 -3.04 -19.28
CA ALA A 22 6.77 -2.64 -18.26
C ALA A 22 6.13 -2.62 -16.85
N SER A 23 5.80 -3.80 -16.33
CA SER A 23 5.13 -4.01 -15.05
C SER A 23 5.68 -5.27 -14.35
N PRO A 24 5.84 -5.26 -13.00
CA PRO A 24 6.21 -6.45 -12.26
C PRO A 24 5.07 -7.48 -12.16
N SER A 25 3.83 -7.14 -12.50
CA SER A 25 2.68 -8.03 -12.32
C SER A 25 2.70 -9.26 -13.21
N GLY A 26 3.14 -9.12 -14.46
CA GLY A 26 3.32 -10.25 -15.38
C GLY A 26 4.33 -11.28 -14.83
N PRO A 27 5.58 -10.88 -14.56
CA PRO A 27 6.58 -11.74 -13.94
C PRO A 27 6.14 -12.35 -12.59
N PHE A 28 5.48 -11.57 -11.72
CA PHE A 28 4.97 -12.12 -10.46
C PHE A 28 3.88 -13.17 -10.66
N ASN A 29 2.92 -12.94 -11.57
CA ASN A 29 1.89 -13.92 -11.87
C ASN A 29 2.50 -15.21 -12.46
N ALA A 30 3.45 -15.10 -13.39
CA ALA A 30 4.17 -16.26 -13.93
C ALA A 30 4.90 -17.05 -12.84
N GLY A 31 5.55 -16.36 -11.89
CA GLY A 31 6.18 -16.98 -10.72
C GLY A 31 5.16 -17.67 -9.81
N LEU A 32 4.00 -17.06 -9.56
CA LEU A 32 2.91 -17.65 -8.77
C LEU A 32 2.34 -18.92 -9.42
N ASP A 33 2.17 -18.92 -10.74
CA ASP A 33 1.67 -20.06 -11.52
C ASP A 33 2.68 -21.22 -11.52
N ALA A 34 3.97 -20.89 -11.65
CA ALA A 34 5.03 -21.88 -11.64
C ALA A 34 5.38 -22.43 -10.24
N ALA A 35 4.98 -21.75 -9.17
CA ALA A 35 5.32 -22.14 -7.80
C ALA A 35 4.73 -23.50 -7.42
N THR A 36 5.51 -24.35 -6.74
CA THR A 36 5.08 -25.69 -6.32
C THR A 36 5.00 -25.86 -4.80
N GLY A 37 5.58 -24.92 -4.02
CA GLY A 37 5.52 -24.94 -2.55
C GLY A 37 4.09 -24.82 -2.02
N ARG A 38 3.84 -25.13 -0.74
CA ARG A 38 2.50 -24.97 -0.12
C ARG A 38 2.07 -23.52 0.08
N PHE A 39 3.07 -22.65 0.17
CA PHE A 39 2.91 -21.21 0.38
C PHE A 39 3.70 -20.47 -0.69
N THR A 40 3.25 -19.26 -1.01
CA THR A 40 3.96 -18.32 -1.88
C THR A 40 4.26 -17.03 -1.12
N ALA A 41 5.28 -16.32 -1.59
CA ALA A 41 5.61 -14.97 -1.16
C ALA A 41 6.08 -14.19 -2.38
N LEU A 42 5.79 -12.89 -2.40
CA LEU A 42 6.32 -11.97 -3.40
C LEU A 42 7.37 -11.07 -2.73
N MET A 43 8.43 -10.76 -3.48
CA MET A 43 9.51 -9.90 -3.03
C MET A 43 9.99 -9.04 -4.20
N GLY A 44 10.22 -7.75 -3.94
CA GLY A 44 10.87 -6.85 -4.89
C GLY A 44 12.31 -7.29 -5.13
N SER A 45 12.85 -6.98 -6.31
CA SER A 45 14.26 -7.30 -6.65
C SER A 45 15.27 -6.48 -5.84
N ASP A 46 14.82 -5.35 -5.32
CA ASP A 46 15.54 -4.38 -4.48
C ASP A 46 15.33 -4.64 -2.98
N ASP A 47 14.43 -5.53 -2.59
CA ASP A 47 14.12 -5.79 -1.19
C ASP A 47 14.96 -6.94 -0.60
N GLU A 48 14.99 -7.02 0.73
CA GLU A 48 15.71 -8.06 1.46
C GLU A 48 14.85 -8.64 2.59
N LEU A 49 15.07 -9.91 2.94
CA LEU A 49 14.48 -10.52 4.12
C LEU A 49 15.52 -10.63 5.23
N ALA A 50 15.22 -10.08 6.41
CA ALA A 50 16.07 -10.30 7.57
C ALA A 50 16.20 -11.81 7.88
N PRO A 51 17.37 -12.28 8.37
CA PRO A 51 17.57 -13.68 8.71
C PRO A 51 16.45 -14.26 9.59
N GLY A 52 15.91 -15.40 9.18
CA GLY A 52 14.82 -16.09 9.88
C GLY A 52 13.41 -15.53 9.64
N ALA A 53 13.22 -14.55 8.74
CA ALA A 53 11.91 -14.00 8.42
C ALA A 53 10.92 -15.09 7.96
N VAL A 54 11.33 -15.90 6.99
CA VAL A 54 10.48 -16.98 6.43
C VAL A 54 10.12 -18.01 7.51
N ASP A 55 11.07 -18.43 8.35
CA ASP A 55 10.80 -19.34 9.47
C ASP A 55 9.80 -18.75 10.47
N SER A 56 9.92 -17.45 10.74
CA SER A 56 8.96 -16.74 11.59
C SER A 56 7.56 -16.76 11.00
N TRP A 57 7.41 -16.47 9.71
CA TRP A 57 6.11 -16.47 9.04
C TRP A 57 5.48 -17.86 9.03
N VAL A 58 6.27 -18.90 8.77
CA VAL A 58 5.81 -20.30 8.80
C VAL A 58 5.38 -20.70 10.22
N ARG A 59 6.11 -20.27 11.27
CA ARG A 59 5.68 -20.51 12.66
C ARG A 59 4.37 -19.81 12.99
N VAL A 60 4.20 -18.56 12.57
CA VAL A 60 2.94 -17.80 12.77
C VAL A 60 1.79 -18.47 12.01
N GLN A 61 2.03 -18.88 10.77
CA GLN A 61 1.08 -19.61 9.94
C GLN A 61 0.60 -20.87 10.66
N LYS A 62 1.52 -21.73 11.11
CA LYS A 62 1.20 -22.98 11.82
C LYS A 62 0.44 -22.73 13.12
N ARG A 63 0.86 -21.72 13.89
CA ARG A 63 0.26 -21.36 15.19
C ARG A 63 -1.18 -20.86 15.05
N ASP A 64 -1.46 -20.09 14.00
CA ASP A 64 -2.73 -19.39 13.85
C ASP A 64 -3.65 -19.98 12.79
N ASP A 65 -3.18 -20.99 12.05
CA ASP A 65 -3.77 -21.49 10.81
C ASP A 65 -4.09 -20.35 9.83
N ALA A 66 -3.14 -19.41 9.72
CA ALA A 66 -3.30 -18.24 8.88
C ALA A 66 -3.18 -18.61 7.40
N SER A 67 -4.03 -18.02 6.57
CA SER A 67 -3.95 -18.11 5.10
C SER A 67 -3.07 -17.00 4.53
N MET A 68 -2.92 -15.90 5.27
CA MET A 68 -1.96 -14.85 4.98
C MET A 68 -1.25 -14.43 6.26
N VAL A 69 0.08 -14.43 6.24
CA VAL A 69 0.92 -13.84 7.29
C VAL A 69 1.53 -12.56 6.75
N ILE A 70 1.08 -11.46 7.31
CA ILE A 70 1.60 -10.12 7.07
C ILE A 70 2.92 -9.96 7.85
N PRO A 71 4.07 -9.72 7.19
CA PRO A 71 5.31 -9.44 7.87
C PRO A 71 5.34 -8.01 8.41
N ARG A 72 6.12 -7.85 9.47
CA ARG A 72 6.67 -6.56 9.89
C ARG A 72 7.55 -5.99 8.78
N LEU A 73 7.34 -4.72 8.46
CA LEU A 73 8.09 -3.99 7.44
C LEU A 73 8.99 -2.96 8.11
N ALA A 74 10.22 -2.82 7.61
CA ALA A 74 11.14 -1.76 7.98
C ALA A 74 11.96 -1.34 6.77
N HIS A 75 12.39 -0.09 6.70
CA HIS A 75 13.46 0.30 5.80
C HIS A 75 14.75 -0.37 6.26
N ALA A 76 15.65 -0.72 5.32
CA ALA A 76 16.96 -1.29 5.65
C ALA A 76 17.79 -0.40 6.58
N SER A 77 17.55 0.92 6.54
CA SER A 77 18.10 1.91 7.48
C SER A 77 17.62 1.76 8.94
N GLY A 78 16.66 0.87 9.22
CA GLY A 78 16.12 0.56 10.55
C GLY A 78 14.78 1.24 10.87
N GLN A 79 14.29 2.15 10.02
CA GLN A 79 13.02 2.82 10.27
C GLN A 79 11.83 1.88 10.03
N GLY A 80 11.00 1.66 11.05
CA GLY A 80 9.79 0.85 10.92
C GLY A 80 8.75 1.48 9.97
N VAL A 81 8.05 0.63 9.22
CA VAL A 81 6.95 1.05 8.35
C VAL A 81 5.61 0.69 9.01
N ALA A 82 4.69 1.67 9.05
CA ALA A 82 3.46 1.61 9.83
C ALA A 82 2.25 1.06 9.04
N THR A 83 2.43 -0.01 8.26
CA THR A 83 1.36 -0.62 7.45
C THR A 83 1.27 -2.15 7.59
N PRO A 84 0.07 -2.71 7.90
CA PRO A 84 -1.19 -1.99 8.11
C PRO A 84 -1.25 -1.35 9.51
N PRO A 85 -1.98 -0.23 9.69
CA PRO A 85 -2.21 0.37 11.00
C PRO A 85 -3.25 -0.45 11.79
N VAL A 86 -2.85 -1.64 12.22
CA VAL A 86 -3.67 -2.57 13.01
C VAL A 86 -4.07 -1.97 14.35
N ARG A 87 -5.14 -2.51 14.95
CA ARG A 87 -5.52 -2.12 16.32
C ARG A 87 -4.39 -2.46 17.30
N PRO A 88 -4.25 -1.71 18.41
CA PRO A 88 -3.28 -2.02 19.46
C PRO A 88 -3.33 -3.50 19.84
N PHE A 89 -2.16 -4.14 19.88
CA PHE A 89 -1.96 -5.54 20.29
C PHE A 89 -2.63 -6.60 19.41
N ARG A 90 -3.28 -6.23 18.29
CA ARG A 90 -3.95 -7.19 17.41
C ARG A 90 -2.97 -7.78 16.40
N THR A 91 -2.76 -9.09 16.46
CA THR A 91 -1.82 -9.82 15.59
C THR A 91 -2.40 -11.06 14.92
N ARG A 92 -3.63 -11.48 15.25
CA ARG A 92 -4.24 -12.71 14.74
C ARG A 92 -5.66 -12.44 14.27
N ARG A 93 -6.16 -13.20 13.29
CA ARG A 93 -7.52 -13.07 12.72
C ARG A 93 -7.89 -11.60 12.52
N LEU A 94 -7.07 -10.91 11.74
CA LEU A 94 -7.25 -9.49 11.46
C LEU A 94 -8.57 -9.27 10.73
N ASP A 95 -9.25 -8.19 11.09
CA ASP A 95 -10.47 -7.75 10.43
C ASP A 95 -10.09 -6.65 9.42
N PRO A 96 -10.49 -6.79 8.13
CA PRO A 96 -10.01 -5.90 7.07
C PRO A 96 -10.31 -4.42 7.32
N VAL A 97 -11.41 -4.10 8.00
CA VAL A 97 -11.84 -2.73 8.30
C VAL A 97 -11.27 -2.28 9.64
N ARG A 98 -11.39 -3.09 10.68
CA ARG A 98 -10.95 -2.71 12.04
C ARG A 98 -9.44 -2.59 12.13
N ASP A 99 -8.71 -3.43 11.40
CA ASP A 99 -7.26 -3.47 11.33
C ASP A 99 -6.71 -2.80 10.07
N ARG A 100 -7.58 -2.17 9.27
CA ARG A 100 -7.22 -1.23 8.19
C ARG A 100 -6.27 -1.84 7.16
N LEU A 101 -6.55 -3.08 6.80
CA LEU A 101 -5.69 -3.84 5.88
C LEU A 101 -5.66 -3.20 4.48
N ALA A 102 -6.70 -2.46 4.09
CA ALA A 102 -6.73 -1.72 2.83
C ALA A 102 -5.58 -0.70 2.65
N TYR A 103 -4.94 -0.23 3.74
CA TYR A 103 -3.76 0.64 3.66
C TYR A 103 -2.47 -0.11 3.34
N ARG A 104 -2.52 -1.44 3.28
CA ARG A 104 -1.44 -2.29 2.80
C ARG A 104 -1.74 -2.71 1.36
N SER A 105 -1.08 -2.02 0.43
CA SER A 105 -1.25 -2.24 -1.01
C SER A 105 -0.41 -3.41 -1.53
N ALA A 106 0.77 -3.65 -0.94
CA ALA A 106 1.65 -4.74 -1.36
C ALA A 106 1.36 -6.02 -0.56
N PRO A 107 1.11 -7.17 -1.25
CA PRO A 107 0.84 -8.46 -0.62
C PRO A 107 2.12 -9.18 -0.18
N LEU A 108 3.05 -8.45 0.43
CA LEU A 108 4.28 -9.01 0.97
C LEU A 108 3.94 -9.93 2.14
N GLY A 109 4.59 -11.09 2.21
CA GLY A 109 4.39 -12.08 3.26
C GLY A 109 4.16 -13.49 2.75
N LEU A 110 3.64 -14.34 3.63
CA LEU A 110 3.39 -15.75 3.34
C LEU A 110 1.91 -15.97 3.02
N VAL A 111 1.60 -16.44 1.82
CA VAL A 111 0.24 -16.70 1.32
C VAL A 111 0.02 -18.20 1.15
N SER A 112 -1.10 -18.72 1.65
CA SER A 112 -1.54 -20.10 1.45
C SER A 112 -2.04 -20.30 0.03
N ARG A 113 -1.42 -21.21 -0.72
CA ARG A 113 -1.87 -21.52 -2.09
C ARG A 113 -3.20 -22.25 -2.12
N SER A 114 -3.47 -23.14 -1.16
CA SER A 114 -4.72 -23.91 -1.16
C SER A 114 -5.97 -23.06 -0.86
N ARG A 115 -5.80 -21.87 -0.26
CA ARG A 115 -6.91 -20.99 0.12
C ARG A 115 -6.96 -19.70 -0.70
N LEU A 116 -5.81 -19.16 -1.08
CA LEU A 116 -5.68 -17.85 -1.76
C LEU A 116 -4.88 -17.93 -3.06
N GLY A 117 -4.51 -19.14 -3.51
CA GLY A 117 -3.62 -19.37 -4.64
C GLY A 117 -4.18 -19.02 -6.02
N ASP A 118 -5.47 -18.70 -6.13
CA ASP A 118 -6.12 -18.28 -7.39
C ASP A 118 -6.20 -16.75 -7.54
N ILE A 119 -5.70 -16.00 -6.54
CA ILE A 119 -5.63 -14.55 -6.62
C ILE A 119 -4.39 -14.16 -7.43
N ARG A 120 -4.58 -13.27 -8.41
CA ARG A 120 -3.53 -12.77 -9.31
C ARG A 120 -3.46 -11.25 -9.23
N LEU A 121 -2.27 -10.70 -9.51
CA LEU A 121 -2.10 -9.27 -9.69
C LEU A 121 -2.81 -8.84 -10.96
N ALA A 122 -3.40 -7.65 -10.94
CA ALA A 122 -4.02 -7.09 -12.13
C ALA A 122 -2.94 -6.90 -13.21
N THR A 123 -3.26 -7.27 -14.45
CA THR A 123 -2.37 -7.09 -15.60
C THR A 123 -2.81 -5.88 -16.43
N GLY A 124 -1.89 -5.29 -17.21
CA GLY A 124 -2.21 -4.22 -18.17
C GLY A 124 -2.26 -2.79 -17.63
N SER A 125 -1.99 -2.57 -16.33
CA SER A 125 -1.94 -1.22 -15.76
C SER A 125 -0.59 -0.99 -15.09
N GLY A 126 0.37 -0.32 -15.72
CA GLY A 126 1.73 -0.13 -15.17
C GLY A 126 1.88 0.60 -13.81
N THR A 127 0.80 0.79 -13.04
CA THR A 127 0.77 1.30 -11.66
C THR A 127 -0.43 0.72 -10.89
N GLY A 128 -0.23 0.41 -9.61
CA GLY A 128 -1.32 0.15 -8.65
C GLY A 128 -1.98 -1.23 -8.71
N GLU A 129 -1.39 -2.18 -9.43
CA GLU A 129 -1.90 -3.54 -9.65
C GLU A 129 -1.97 -4.37 -8.36
N ASP A 130 -1.07 -4.08 -7.43
CA ASP A 130 -0.99 -4.68 -6.10
C ASP A 130 -2.26 -4.46 -5.26
N ASN A 131 -2.94 -3.32 -5.46
CA ASN A 131 -4.15 -2.96 -4.75
C ASN A 131 -5.29 -3.94 -4.98
N ALA A 132 -5.48 -4.40 -6.22
CA ALA A 132 -6.54 -5.34 -6.56
C ALA A 132 -6.30 -6.71 -5.91
N PHE A 133 -5.06 -7.20 -6.00
CA PHE A 133 -4.65 -8.43 -5.32
C PHE A 133 -4.88 -8.32 -3.80
N SER A 134 -4.34 -7.28 -3.19
CA SER A 134 -4.38 -7.08 -1.74
C SER A 134 -5.81 -6.96 -1.23
N LEU A 135 -6.69 -6.22 -1.91
CA LEU A 135 -8.09 -6.12 -1.52
C LEU A 135 -8.81 -7.47 -1.61
N ARG A 136 -8.56 -8.29 -2.63
CA ARG A 136 -9.10 -9.67 -2.71
C ARG A 136 -8.62 -10.51 -1.53
N VAL A 137 -7.35 -10.42 -1.15
CA VAL A 137 -6.83 -11.14 0.03
C VAL A 137 -7.47 -10.63 1.32
N TRP A 138 -7.49 -9.32 1.56
CA TRP A 138 -7.98 -8.75 2.82
C TRP A 138 -9.46 -9.01 3.07
N PHE A 139 -10.25 -9.05 2.00
CA PHE A 139 -11.70 -9.25 2.08
C PHE A 139 -12.14 -10.68 1.69
N SER A 140 -11.21 -11.62 1.55
CA SER A 140 -11.50 -13.04 1.26
C SER A 140 -12.30 -13.76 2.35
N GLY A 141 -12.26 -13.26 3.58
CA GLY A 141 -12.80 -13.95 4.76
C GLY A 141 -11.82 -14.94 5.40
N GLU A 142 -10.66 -15.17 4.78
CA GLU A 142 -9.65 -16.08 5.29
C GLU A 142 -8.94 -15.55 6.56
N PRO A 143 -8.43 -16.44 7.44
CA PRO A 143 -7.65 -16.03 8.60
C PRO A 143 -6.35 -15.31 8.21
N ILE A 144 -6.21 -14.05 8.60
CA ILE A 144 -5.01 -13.25 8.38
C ILE A 144 -4.32 -12.97 9.72
N SER A 145 -3.01 -13.16 9.79
CA SER A 145 -2.18 -12.82 10.96
C SER A 145 -1.11 -11.78 10.60
N PHE A 146 -0.63 -11.05 11.60
CA PHE A 146 0.46 -10.08 11.52
C PHE A 146 1.61 -10.54 12.40
N ASP A 147 2.75 -10.83 11.78
CA ASP A 147 3.98 -11.17 12.48
C ASP A 147 4.68 -9.90 12.99
N ALA A 148 4.13 -9.34 14.07
CA ALA A 148 4.61 -8.09 14.64
C ALA A 148 5.98 -8.20 15.34
N ALA A 149 6.43 -9.40 15.68
CA ALA A 149 7.65 -9.59 16.48
C ALA A 149 8.77 -10.30 15.70
N GLY A 150 8.45 -10.93 14.56
CA GLY A 150 9.43 -11.62 13.73
C GLY A 150 10.42 -10.70 13.02
N PRO A 151 11.46 -11.29 12.39
CA PRO A 151 12.39 -10.54 11.57
C PRO A 151 11.66 -9.78 10.46
N ALA A 152 12.16 -8.58 10.13
CA ALA A 152 11.50 -7.69 9.20
C ALA A 152 11.71 -8.12 7.74
N TYR A 153 10.70 -7.83 6.91
CA TYR A 153 10.93 -7.58 5.50
C TYR A 153 11.56 -6.19 5.39
N LEU A 154 12.72 -6.10 4.76
CA LEU A 154 13.53 -4.91 4.64
C LEU A 154 13.32 -4.29 3.27
N ILE A 155 12.85 -3.05 3.28
CA ILE A 155 12.67 -2.24 2.08
C ILE A 155 13.95 -1.43 1.87
N HIS A 156 14.59 -1.56 0.71
CA HIS A 156 15.70 -0.69 0.34
C HIS A 156 15.17 0.49 -0.47
N ASP A 157 15.70 1.68 -0.18
CA ASP A 157 15.33 2.91 -0.86
C ASP A 157 16.26 3.11 -2.07
N ASP A 158 16.18 2.25 -3.10
CA ASP A 158 16.90 2.48 -4.37
C ASP A 158 16.11 3.37 -5.35
N ALA A 159 15.08 4.06 -4.84
CA ALA A 159 14.17 4.89 -5.63
C ALA A 159 14.70 6.30 -5.95
N ALA A 160 16.03 6.51 -5.99
CA ALA A 160 16.57 7.74 -6.60
C ALA A 160 16.36 7.76 -8.13
N ASP A 161 16.29 6.59 -8.77
CA ASP A 161 16.32 6.47 -10.25
C ASP A 161 15.00 6.04 -10.90
N ARG A 162 13.90 5.92 -10.15
CA ARG A 162 12.57 5.60 -10.72
C ARG A 162 11.61 6.76 -10.58
N VAL A 163 11.72 7.73 -11.47
CA VAL A 163 10.63 8.35 -12.26
C VAL A 163 11.32 9.32 -13.22
N THR A 164 11.36 8.99 -14.51
CA THR A 164 11.63 9.97 -15.56
C THR A 164 10.67 11.14 -15.37
N PHE A 165 11.21 12.35 -15.20
CA PHE A 165 10.57 13.60 -14.79
C PHE A 165 9.53 14.16 -15.79
N SER A 166 8.54 13.35 -16.21
CA SER A 166 7.29 13.85 -16.75
C SER A 166 6.13 13.27 -15.93
N ALA A 167 5.43 14.14 -15.22
CA ALA A 167 4.22 13.74 -14.51
C ALA A 167 3.24 13.15 -15.52
N ARG A 168 2.85 11.89 -15.35
CA ARG A 168 1.79 11.27 -16.15
C ARG A 168 0.50 12.08 -15.96
N SER A 169 -0.39 12.12 -16.94
CA SER A 169 -1.71 12.75 -16.75
C SER A 169 -2.47 12.11 -15.58
N ILE A 170 -3.37 12.87 -14.94
CA ILE A 170 -4.15 12.38 -13.79
C ILE A 170 -4.90 11.09 -14.13
N SER A 171 -5.55 11.05 -15.29
CA SER A 171 -6.27 9.85 -15.76
C SER A 171 -5.35 8.63 -15.89
N ARG A 172 -4.11 8.81 -16.38
CA ARG A 172 -3.15 7.70 -16.53
C ARG A 172 -2.61 7.23 -15.19
N GLU A 173 -2.30 8.14 -14.26
CA GLU A 173 -1.83 7.76 -12.92
C GLU A 173 -2.90 7.04 -12.10
N LEU A 174 -4.14 7.52 -12.18
CA LEU A 174 -5.27 6.97 -11.42
C LEU A 174 -6.09 5.94 -12.22
N HIS A 175 -5.59 5.46 -13.36
CA HIS A 175 -6.27 4.47 -14.20
C HIS A 175 -6.65 3.21 -13.41
N PHE A 176 -5.74 2.71 -12.58
CA PHE A 176 -5.99 1.53 -11.75
C PHE A 176 -7.10 1.75 -10.72
N VAL A 177 -7.34 3.00 -10.28
CA VAL A 177 -8.45 3.31 -9.38
C VAL A 177 -9.77 3.08 -10.11
N GLN A 178 -9.86 3.47 -11.37
CA GLN A 178 -11.06 3.24 -12.18
C GLN A 178 -11.30 1.75 -12.39
N ALA A 179 -10.26 0.99 -12.76
CA ALA A 179 -10.34 -0.47 -12.90
C ALA A 179 -10.78 -1.14 -11.59
N LEU A 180 -10.22 -0.69 -10.46
CA LEU A 180 -10.56 -1.21 -9.14
C LEU A 180 -12.01 -0.92 -8.75
N LEU A 181 -12.52 0.29 -9.03
CA LEU A 181 -13.91 0.65 -8.76
C LEU A 181 -14.91 -0.16 -9.59
N GLY A 182 -14.53 -0.59 -10.80
CA GLY A 182 -15.33 -1.44 -11.67
C GLY A 182 -15.26 -2.94 -11.36
N ALA A 183 -14.37 -3.37 -10.47
CA ALA A 183 -14.18 -4.79 -10.19
C ALA A 183 -15.29 -5.37 -9.30
N ASP A 184 -15.80 -6.54 -9.65
CA ASP A 184 -16.83 -7.26 -8.88
C ASP A 184 -16.43 -7.46 -7.41
N SER A 185 -15.14 -7.76 -7.18
CA SER A 185 -14.58 -7.91 -5.84
C SER A 185 -14.77 -6.68 -4.93
N VAL A 186 -14.85 -5.47 -5.50
CA VAL A 186 -15.11 -4.23 -4.77
C VAL A 186 -16.61 -3.96 -4.66
N ALA A 187 -17.36 -4.20 -5.72
CA ALA A 187 -18.82 -4.05 -5.74
C ALA A 187 -19.50 -4.95 -4.69
N GLN A 188 -19.02 -6.18 -4.53
CA GLN A 188 -19.56 -7.19 -3.62
C GLN A 188 -19.17 -6.97 -2.14
N LEU A 189 -18.26 -6.03 -1.83
CA LEU A 189 -17.89 -5.76 -0.44
C LEU A 189 -19.09 -5.28 0.38
N ALA A 190 -19.20 -5.74 1.63
CA ALA A 190 -20.16 -5.16 2.57
C ALA A 190 -19.94 -3.64 2.74
N ARG A 191 -20.99 -2.90 3.16
CA ARG A 191 -20.98 -1.43 3.31
C ARG A 191 -19.73 -0.89 4.04
N ARG A 192 -19.30 -1.58 5.11
CA ARG A 192 -18.11 -1.18 5.89
C ARG A 192 -16.80 -1.37 5.11
N GLY A 193 -16.70 -2.42 4.30
CA GLY A 193 -15.55 -2.67 3.42
C GLY A 193 -15.44 -1.61 2.33
N ARG A 194 -16.55 -1.32 1.64
CA ARG A 194 -16.62 -0.23 0.65
C ARG A 194 -16.19 1.10 1.24
N ALA A 195 -16.69 1.46 2.43
CA ALA A 195 -16.30 2.69 3.11
C ALA A 195 -14.78 2.74 3.42
N ALA A 196 -14.18 1.65 3.88
CA ALA A 196 -12.74 1.60 4.15
C ALA A 196 -11.90 1.75 2.86
N VAL A 197 -12.33 1.10 1.77
CA VAL A 197 -11.70 1.24 0.45
C VAL A 197 -11.80 2.70 -0.02
N VAL A 198 -12.99 3.31 -0.01
CA VAL A 198 -13.20 4.71 -0.40
C VAL A 198 -12.28 5.66 0.36
N VAL A 199 -12.23 5.55 1.70
CA VAL A 199 -11.37 6.42 2.52
C VAL A 199 -9.90 6.25 2.16
N LYS A 200 -9.45 5.01 1.95
CA LYS A 200 -8.08 4.72 1.56
C LYS A 200 -7.75 5.26 0.17
N LEU A 201 -8.62 5.07 -0.82
CA LEU A 201 -8.43 5.59 -2.18
C LEU A 201 -8.32 7.12 -2.17
N ILE A 202 -9.17 7.80 -1.40
CA ILE A 202 -9.09 9.25 -1.24
C ILE A 202 -7.76 9.66 -0.60
N ARG A 203 -7.41 9.07 0.56
CA ARG A 203 -6.24 9.51 1.36
C ARG A 203 -4.90 9.23 0.72
N ILE A 204 -4.77 8.08 0.07
CA ILE A 204 -3.50 7.59 -0.45
C ILE A 204 -3.34 7.96 -1.91
N HIS A 205 -4.36 7.71 -2.73
CA HIS A 205 -4.24 7.80 -4.20
C HIS A 205 -4.69 9.16 -4.72
N LEU A 206 -5.90 9.60 -4.37
CA LEU A 206 -6.42 10.90 -4.84
C LEU A 206 -5.58 12.06 -4.27
N PHE A 207 -5.40 12.10 -2.96
CA PHE A 207 -4.56 13.12 -2.33
C PHE A 207 -3.07 12.94 -2.63
N GLY A 208 -2.63 11.70 -2.88
CA GLY A 208 -1.27 11.41 -3.33
C GLY A 208 -0.98 12.02 -4.69
N ALA A 209 -1.90 11.88 -5.65
CA ALA A 209 -1.79 12.46 -6.99
C ALA A 209 -1.64 13.99 -6.97
N VAL A 210 -2.40 14.67 -6.11
CA VAL A 210 -2.23 16.13 -5.88
C VAL A 210 -0.91 16.40 -5.17
N TYR A 211 -0.60 15.65 -4.10
CA TYR A 211 0.59 15.88 -3.29
C TYR A 211 1.87 15.73 -4.11
N ASN A 212 1.98 14.71 -4.96
CA ASN A 212 3.18 14.41 -5.72
C ASN A 212 3.41 15.35 -6.91
N ARG A 213 2.37 16.06 -7.37
CA ARG A 213 2.46 17.11 -8.42
C ARG A 213 2.76 18.50 -7.87
N ARG A 214 3.03 18.64 -6.57
CA ARG A 214 3.32 19.97 -5.99
C ARG A 214 4.60 20.54 -6.58
N GLY A 215 4.50 21.75 -7.10
CA GLY A 215 5.61 22.44 -7.78
C GLY A 215 5.85 21.98 -9.21
N ALA A 216 5.09 21.01 -9.73
CA ALA A 216 5.11 20.70 -11.15
C ALA A 216 4.47 21.84 -11.95
N THR A 217 5.10 22.21 -13.05
CA THR A 217 4.50 23.04 -14.09
C THR A 217 3.60 22.17 -14.96
N GLY A 218 2.46 22.70 -15.41
CA GLY A 218 1.61 21.99 -16.38
C GLY A 218 0.37 21.29 -15.84
N TRP A 219 -0.24 21.78 -14.73
CA TRP A 219 -1.66 21.47 -14.49
C TRP A 219 -2.49 22.07 -15.63
N ASP A 220 -3.23 21.24 -16.35
CA ASP A 220 -4.22 21.71 -17.31
C ASP A 220 -5.65 21.56 -16.76
N VAL A 221 -6.62 22.17 -17.45
CA VAL A 221 -8.04 22.08 -17.10
C VAL A 221 -8.55 20.64 -17.15
N LYS A 222 -7.92 19.79 -17.98
CA LYS A 222 -8.28 18.39 -18.13
C LYS A 222 -7.88 17.59 -16.89
N ASP A 223 -6.70 17.81 -16.32
CA ASP A 223 -6.23 17.17 -15.10
C ASP A 223 -7.16 17.49 -13.92
N LEU A 224 -7.61 18.75 -13.79
CA LEU A 224 -8.57 19.14 -12.76
C LEU A 224 -9.94 18.45 -12.96
N SER A 225 -10.40 18.35 -14.21
CA SER A 225 -11.67 17.69 -14.55
C SER A 225 -11.61 16.17 -14.36
N ASP A 226 -10.49 15.54 -14.72
CA ASP A 226 -10.23 14.12 -14.50
C ASP A 226 -10.20 13.82 -12.99
N LEU A 227 -9.58 14.69 -12.19
CA LEU A 227 -9.49 14.55 -10.74
C LEU A 227 -10.87 14.60 -10.07
N ASP A 228 -11.70 15.58 -10.43
CA ASP A 228 -13.10 15.67 -9.98
C ASP A 228 -13.91 14.42 -10.37
N THR A 229 -13.82 14.02 -11.65
CA THR A 229 -14.54 12.85 -12.17
C THR A 229 -14.19 11.59 -11.38
N ILE A 230 -12.90 11.36 -11.13
CA ILE A 230 -12.42 10.21 -10.37
C ILE A 230 -12.85 10.33 -8.90
N ALA A 231 -12.76 11.51 -8.29
CA ALA A 231 -13.21 11.74 -6.92
C ALA A 231 -14.69 11.41 -6.73
N ARG A 232 -15.56 11.86 -7.65
CA ARG A 232 -17.00 11.56 -7.63
C ARG A 232 -17.27 10.06 -7.77
N ARG A 233 -16.56 9.36 -8.66
CA ARG A 233 -16.68 7.90 -8.81
C ARG A 233 -16.26 7.16 -7.54
N ILE A 234 -15.17 7.58 -6.88
CA ILE A 234 -14.76 7.01 -5.59
C ILE A 234 -15.84 7.24 -4.52
N ILE A 235 -16.38 8.46 -4.42
CA ILE A 235 -17.38 8.82 -3.42
C ILE A 235 -18.69 8.04 -3.62
N ALA A 236 -19.11 7.83 -4.86
CA ALA A 236 -20.35 7.14 -5.19
C ALA A 236 -20.43 5.71 -4.60
N LEU A 237 -19.29 5.03 -4.43
CA LEU A 237 -19.23 3.69 -3.86
C LEU A 237 -19.64 3.64 -2.36
N ALA A 238 -19.37 4.72 -1.62
CA ALA A 238 -19.79 4.86 -0.22
C ALA A 238 -19.88 6.35 0.19
N PRO A 239 -20.99 7.05 -0.13
CA PRO A 239 -21.08 8.50 0.04
C PRO A 239 -20.85 8.99 1.48
N ASP A 240 -21.27 8.21 2.48
CA ASP A 240 -21.07 8.56 3.90
C ASP A 240 -19.61 8.45 4.36
N ALA A 241 -18.75 7.74 3.61
CA ALA A 241 -17.39 7.42 4.04
C ALA A 241 -16.52 8.68 4.20
N VAL A 242 -16.79 9.73 3.41
CA VAL A 242 -16.07 11.01 3.47
C VAL A 242 -16.29 11.76 4.79
N ARG A 243 -17.32 11.42 5.58
CA ARG A 243 -17.62 12.08 6.87
C ARG A 243 -16.56 11.82 7.94
N VAL A 244 -15.72 10.80 7.74
CA VAL A 244 -14.64 10.42 8.66
C VAL A 244 -13.32 11.16 8.38
N LEU A 245 -13.24 11.84 7.24
CA LEU A 245 -12.07 12.62 6.84
C LEU A 245 -11.85 13.78 7.81
N SER A 246 -10.59 14.16 8.04
CA SER A 246 -10.27 15.35 8.84
C SER A 246 -10.83 16.62 8.17
N ARG A 247 -10.88 17.73 8.90
CA ARG A 247 -11.26 19.02 8.30
C ARG A 247 -10.36 19.37 7.12
N ALA A 248 -9.04 19.24 7.28
CA ALA A 248 -8.08 19.50 6.21
C ALA A 248 -8.19 18.51 5.03
N ASP A 249 -8.47 17.23 5.29
CA ASP A 249 -8.79 16.27 4.22
C ASP A 249 -10.06 16.69 3.47
N ARG A 250 -11.09 17.16 4.19
CA ARG A 250 -12.35 17.64 3.59
C ARG A 250 -12.17 18.91 2.78
N ASP A 251 -11.35 19.84 3.24
CA ASP A 251 -11.09 21.09 2.51
C ASP A 251 -10.41 20.79 1.17
N LEU A 252 -9.41 19.90 1.16
CA LEU A 252 -8.79 19.44 -0.10
C LEU A 252 -9.79 18.70 -1.00
N LEU A 253 -10.62 17.83 -0.44
CA LEU A 253 -11.63 17.12 -1.22
C LEU A 253 -12.65 18.07 -1.84
N ASP A 254 -13.09 19.08 -1.10
CA ASP A 254 -14.05 20.07 -1.58
C ASP A 254 -13.46 20.90 -2.72
N GLU A 255 -12.18 21.30 -2.63
CA GLU A 255 -11.46 21.98 -3.71
C GLU A 255 -11.35 21.11 -4.96
N ILE A 256 -11.01 19.82 -4.80
CA ILE A 256 -10.98 18.86 -5.91
C ILE A 256 -12.33 18.80 -6.63
N LEU A 257 -13.42 18.83 -5.87
CA LEU A 257 -14.78 18.72 -6.41
C LEU A 257 -15.27 19.98 -7.14
N LEU A 258 -14.48 21.06 -7.19
CA LEU A 258 -14.74 22.21 -8.06
C LEU A 258 -14.38 21.92 -9.53
N GLY A 259 -13.62 20.84 -9.80
CA GLY A 259 -13.21 20.46 -11.15
C GLY A 259 -12.43 21.59 -11.84
N ALA A 260 -12.83 21.95 -13.06
CA ALA A 260 -12.20 23.02 -13.83
C ALA A 260 -12.14 24.39 -13.12
N ALA A 261 -12.99 24.63 -12.12
CA ALA A 261 -12.99 25.86 -11.33
C ALA A 261 -12.02 25.82 -10.13
N ALA A 262 -11.35 24.71 -9.88
CA ALA A 262 -10.39 24.57 -8.78
C ALA A 262 -9.13 25.42 -9.03
N SER A 263 -8.56 25.96 -7.95
CA SER A 263 -7.26 26.65 -7.99
C SER A 263 -6.13 25.67 -7.67
N VAL A 264 -5.18 25.54 -8.60
CA VAL A 264 -3.96 24.72 -8.42
C VAL A 264 -3.14 25.19 -7.21
N GLU A 265 -3.08 26.50 -6.96
CA GLU A 265 -2.41 27.06 -5.78
C GLU A 265 -3.10 26.58 -4.49
N THR A 266 -4.43 26.67 -4.46
CA THR A 266 -5.24 26.22 -3.32
C THR A 266 -5.08 24.71 -3.10
N LEU A 267 -5.15 23.90 -4.16
CA LEU A 267 -4.91 22.45 -4.10
C LEU A 267 -3.54 22.13 -3.48
N ASN A 268 -2.48 22.80 -3.94
CA ASN A 268 -1.13 22.62 -3.42
C ASN A 268 -1.03 22.97 -1.92
N LYS A 269 -1.63 24.10 -1.52
CA LYS A 269 -1.68 24.54 -0.12
C LYS A 269 -2.45 23.57 0.77
N LEU A 270 -3.61 23.09 0.33
CA LEU A 270 -4.46 22.16 1.06
C LEU A 270 -3.80 20.76 1.17
N ALA A 271 -3.17 20.29 0.10
CA ALA A 271 -2.39 19.04 0.09
C ALA A 271 -1.20 19.07 1.08
N GLN A 272 -0.60 20.22 1.31
CA GLN A 272 0.38 20.41 2.38
C GLN A 272 -0.28 20.46 3.76
N ALA A 273 -1.35 21.24 3.91
CA ALA A 273 -2.02 21.47 5.19
C ALA A 273 -2.50 20.16 5.84
N ARG A 274 -3.04 19.22 5.05
CA ARG A 274 -3.54 17.94 5.55
C ARG A 274 -2.48 17.03 6.20
N ARG A 275 -1.20 17.25 5.94
CA ARG A 275 -0.09 16.51 6.58
C ARG A 275 0.35 17.09 7.92
N ARG A 276 -0.23 18.22 8.35
CA ARG A 276 0.06 18.86 9.64
C ARG A 276 -0.75 18.20 10.75
N PHE A 277 -0.40 16.96 11.11
CA PHE A 277 -1.11 16.17 12.12
C PHE A 277 -1.04 16.72 13.55
N ALA A 278 -0.16 17.69 13.81
CA ALA A 278 -0.14 18.42 15.08
C ALA A 278 -1.30 19.43 15.19
N ARG A 279 -1.99 19.77 14.09
CA ARG A 279 -3.10 20.72 14.10
C ARG A 279 -4.44 20.01 14.22
N PRO A 280 -5.41 20.54 15.00
CA PRO A 280 -6.75 19.96 15.11
C PRO A 280 -7.42 19.72 13.75
N ALA A 281 -7.23 20.64 12.79
CA ALA A 281 -7.78 20.49 11.44
C ALA A 281 -7.25 19.25 10.69
N GLY A 282 -6.02 18.80 10.98
CA GLY A 282 -5.41 17.62 10.37
C GLY A 282 -5.90 16.30 10.96
N VAL A 283 -6.55 16.33 12.13
CA VAL A 283 -6.91 15.11 12.88
C VAL A 283 -8.39 14.97 13.23
N LEU A 284 -9.10 16.08 13.41
CA LEU A 284 -10.51 16.07 13.75
C LEU A 284 -11.37 16.17 12.49
N PRO A 285 -12.41 15.35 12.35
CA PRO A 285 -13.43 15.52 11.31
C PRO A 285 -14.28 16.78 11.55
N ARG A 286 -15.04 17.19 10.52
CA ARG A 286 -15.99 18.32 10.62
C ARG A 286 -17.05 18.11 11.70
N SER A 287 -17.48 16.87 11.92
CA SER A 287 -18.40 16.50 13.00
C SER A 287 -17.74 15.54 13.99
N LEU A 288 -17.70 15.92 15.27
CA LEU A 288 -16.99 15.17 16.33
C LEU A 288 -17.59 13.78 16.60
N ARG A 289 -18.83 13.52 16.20
CA ARG A 289 -19.43 12.16 16.24
C ARG A 289 -18.63 11.14 15.42
N HIS A 290 -17.80 11.61 14.48
CA HIS A 290 -16.93 10.77 13.67
C HIS A 290 -15.47 10.75 14.17
N ALA A 291 -15.13 11.40 15.28
CA ALA A 291 -13.73 11.51 15.73
C ALA A 291 -13.12 10.17 16.17
N LEU A 292 -13.95 9.20 16.58
CA LEU A 292 -13.53 7.90 17.10
C LEU A 292 -13.96 6.71 16.24
N VAL A 293 -14.49 6.94 15.03
CA VAL A 293 -14.76 5.83 14.11
C VAL A 293 -13.45 5.22 13.59
N ARG A 294 -13.49 3.97 13.12
CA ARG A 294 -12.29 3.17 12.77
C ARG A 294 -11.34 3.90 11.83
N GLU A 295 -11.90 4.55 10.82
CA GLU A 295 -11.18 5.34 9.80
C GLU A 295 -10.88 6.79 10.21
N ALA A 296 -11.19 7.20 11.45
CA ALA A 296 -10.88 8.54 11.92
C ALA A 296 -9.36 8.74 12.02
N PRO A 297 -8.83 9.92 11.63
CA PRO A 297 -7.40 10.19 11.63
C PRO A 297 -6.73 9.93 12.98
N LEU A 298 -7.38 10.32 14.09
CA LEU A 298 -6.86 10.08 15.45
C LEU A 298 -6.54 8.60 15.70
N ARG A 299 -7.47 7.70 15.34
CA ARG A 299 -7.30 6.26 15.56
C ARG A 299 -6.30 5.63 14.60
N ILE A 300 -6.11 6.22 13.43
CA ILE A 300 -5.09 5.79 12.47
C ILE A 300 -3.72 6.20 12.98
N LEU A 301 -3.53 7.46 13.38
CA LEU A 301 -2.27 7.97 13.89
C LEU A 301 -1.80 7.19 15.12
N ALA A 302 -2.71 6.91 16.06
CA ALA A 302 -2.40 6.09 17.24
C ALA A 302 -1.96 4.66 16.85
N ALA A 303 -2.69 4.02 15.93
CA ALA A 303 -2.35 2.69 15.44
C ALA A 303 -1.02 2.67 14.68
N SER A 304 -0.80 3.62 13.78
CA SER A 304 0.44 3.77 13.02
C SER A 304 1.64 4.00 13.92
N TRP A 305 1.51 4.83 14.96
CA TRP A 305 2.59 5.07 15.93
C TRP A 305 2.97 3.79 16.67
N LEU A 306 1.98 3.01 17.12
CA LEU A 306 2.22 1.73 17.80
C LEU A 306 2.92 0.73 16.89
N VAL A 307 2.42 0.55 15.66
CA VAL A 307 3.03 -0.35 14.68
C VAL A 307 4.46 0.09 14.38
N ARG A 308 4.69 1.39 14.14
CA ARG A 308 6.03 1.91 13.86
C ARG A 308 7.02 1.61 14.99
N ARG A 309 6.60 1.77 16.25
CA ARG A 309 7.46 1.48 17.40
C ARG A 309 7.88 0.02 17.48
N VAL A 310 6.98 -0.90 17.13
CA VAL A 310 7.28 -2.34 17.14
C VAL A 310 8.09 -2.75 15.89
N SER A 311 7.92 -2.01 14.78
CA SER A 311 8.64 -2.23 13.52
C SER A 311 10.07 -1.70 13.49
N SER A 312 10.39 -0.64 14.24
CA SER A 312 11.74 -0.06 14.25
C SER A 312 12.76 -0.98 14.91
N PHE A 313 13.98 -0.99 14.37
CA PHE A 313 15.11 -1.70 14.95
C PHE A 313 16.40 -0.91 14.72
N ARG A 314 17.48 -1.26 15.44
CA ARG A 314 18.80 -0.70 15.21
C ARG A 314 19.53 -1.62 14.21
N PRO A 315 19.91 -1.13 13.01
CA PRO A 315 20.67 -1.94 12.09
C PRO A 315 22.03 -2.28 12.70
N PRO A 316 22.63 -3.44 12.37
CA PRO A 316 24.01 -3.72 12.71
C PRO A 316 24.90 -2.58 12.15
N ALA A 317 25.93 -2.18 12.91
CA ALA A 317 26.86 -1.17 12.44
C ALA A 317 27.47 -1.64 11.12
N SER A 318 27.32 -0.87 10.06
CA SER A 318 27.98 -1.15 8.79
C SER A 318 29.49 -1.17 9.03
N SER A 319 30.14 -2.31 8.77
CA SER A 319 31.59 -2.40 8.67
C SER A 319 32.08 -1.30 7.72
N PRO A 320 33.14 -0.54 8.05
CA PRO A 320 33.67 0.45 7.14
C PRO A 320 34.09 -0.28 5.85
N THR A 321 33.37 -0.01 4.76
CA THR A 321 33.75 -0.44 3.42
C THR A 321 35.14 0.11 3.14
N SER A 322 36.12 -0.78 3.03
CA SER A 322 37.46 -0.48 2.54
C SER A 322 37.34 0.17 1.16
N SER A 323 37.71 1.45 1.08
CA SER A 323 37.89 2.16 -0.18
C SER A 323 38.84 1.38 -1.08
N PRO A 324 38.55 1.19 -2.38
CA PRO A 324 39.56 0.72 -3.31
C PRO A 324 40.56 1.85 -3.51
N THR A 325 41.80 1.62 -3.08
CA THR A 325 42.96 2.43 -3.47
C THR A 325 43.06 2.46 -4.99
N ALA A 326 43.02 3.66 -5.56
CA ALA A 326 43.40 3.91 -6.94
C ALA A 326 44.87 3.54 -7.16
N ARG A 327 45.11 2.72 -8.18
CA ARG A 327 46.32 2.72 -9.01
C ARG A 327 45.91 2.43 -10.44
#